data_AF-A0A972LTH5-F1
#
_entry.id   AF-A0A972LTH5-F1
#
_cell.length_a   1.000
_cell.length_b   1.000
_cell.length_c   1.000
_cell.angle_alpha   90.00
_cell.angle_beta   90.00
_cell.angle_gamma   90.00
#
_symmetry.space_group_name_H-M   'P 1'
#
loop_
_entity.id
_entity.type
_entity.pdbx_description
1 polymer ?
#
loop_
_entity_poly.entity_id
_entity_poly.type
_entity_poly.pdbx_seq_one_letter_code
_entity_poly.pdbx_strand_id
1 'polypeptide(L)' 'MIGHVDPHGRALLEISVARKLHGPSVPVTTWIDTAFDGHLVFSADLIDKLGLDTLVETEAILADGSKVLLETFVCFVD' A
#
# COMPACT_ATOMS: atom_id res chain seq x y z
N MET A 1 16.93 3.76 4.73
CA MET A 1 15.69 3.55 5.50
C MET A 1 15.95 2.58 6.64
N ILE A 2 15.62 2.92 7.88
CA ILE A 2 15.72 2.03 9.05
C ILE A 2 14.31 1.79 9.55
N GLY A 3 13.84 0.55 9.48
CA GLY A 3 12.55 0.14 10.03
C GLY A 3 12.62 -0.19 11.51
N HIS A 4 11.49 -0.54 12.11
CA HIS A 4 11.41 -1.03 13.49
C HIS A 4 10.41 -2.18 13.58
N VAL A 5 10.54 -3.00 14.63
CA VAL A 5 9.56 -4.05 14.93
C VAL A 5 8.67 -3.54 16.05
N ASP A 6 7.36 -3.56 15.85
CA ASP A 6 6.40 -3.12 16.86
C ASP A 6 6.19 -4.21 17.95
N PRO A 7 5.49 -3.90 19.06
CA PRO A 7 5.24 -4.87 20.13
C PRO A 7 4.42 -6.12 19.71
N HIS A 8 3.77 -6.08 18.54
CA HIS A 8 3.04 -7.21 17.96
C HIS A 8 3.91 -8.04 17.00
N GLY A 9 5.19 -7.71 16.86
CA GLY A 9 6.13 -8.42 15.99
C GLY A 9 6.04 -8.02 14.53
N ARG A 10 5.33 -6.95 14.18
CA ARG A 10 5.24 -6.47 12.79
C ARG A 10 6.47 -5.65 12.45
N ALA A 11 7.12 -5.97 11.33
CA ALA A 11 8.22 -5.19 10.78
C ALA A 11 7.65 -3.97 10.04
N LEU A 12 7.80 -2.78 10.63
CA LEU A 12 7.26 -1.53 10.11
C LEU A 12 8.35 -0.67 9.48
N LEU A 13 8.01 -0.02 8.37
CA LEU A 13 8.87 0.91 7.67
C LEU A 13 8.09 2.15 7.26
N GLU A 14 8.66 3.34 7.44
CA GLU A 14 8.08 4.55 6.86
C GLU A 14 8.59 4.71 5.42
N ILE A 15 7.66 4.85 4.48
CA ILE A 15 7.94 5.13 3.06
C ILE A 15 7.30 6.45 2.66
N SER A 16 7.87 7.13 1.68
CA SER A 16 7.28 8.35 1.10
C SER A 16 6.41 7.98 -0.09
N VAL A 17 5.12 8.32 -0.05
CA VAL A 17 4.16 7.99 -1.13
C VAL A 17 3.69 9.27 -1.80
N ALA A 18 3.77 9.33 -3.12
CA ALA A 18 3.29 10.45 -3.93
C ALA A 18 2.25 9.99 -4.95
N ARG A 19 1.29 10.87 -5.26
CA ARG A 19 0.31 10.67 -6.35
C ARG A 19 0.95 10.75 -7.74
N LYS A 20 1.96 11.60 -7.90
CA LYS A 20 2.63 11.85 -9.18
C LYS A 20 4.13 11.65 -9.04
N LEU A 21 4.76 11.20 -10.11
CA LEU A 21 6.21 11.09 -10.19
C LEU A 21 6.85 12.47 -9.91
N HIS A 22 7.79 12.52 -8.96
CA HIS A 22 8.44 13.76 -8.47
C HIS A 22 7.47 14.82 -7.89
N GLY A 23 6.26 14.42 -7.51
CA GLY A 23 5.30 15.28 -6.82
C GLY A 23 5.54 15.32 -5.30
N PRO A 24 4.76 16.13 -4.56
CA PRO A 24 4.76 16.09 -3.10
C PRO A 24 4.44 14.69 -2.59
N SER A 25 5.27 14.20 -1.66
CA SER A 25 5.10 12.91 -1.01
C SER A 25 4.62 13.07 0.43
N VAL A 26 3.90 12.07 0.92
CA VAL A 26 3.42 11.97 2.30
C VAL A 26 4.04 10.72 2.93
N PRO A 27 4.58 10.80 4.16
CA PRO A 27 5.09 9.63 4.85
C PRO A 27 3.94 8.70 5.23
N VAL A 28 4.10 7.41 4.95
CA VAL A 28 3.17 6.34 5.31
C VAL A 28 3.94 5.24 6.01
N THR A 29 3.46 4.85 7.20
CA THR A 29 3.95 3.64 7.88
C THR A 29 3.37 2.41 7.19
N THR A 30 4.24 1.56 6.64
CA THR A 30 3.89 0.30 6.01
C THR A 30 4.37 -0.89 6.84
N TRP A 31 3.66 -2.00 6.71
CA TRP A 31 4.08 -3.28 7.25
C TRP A 31 4.72 -4.11 6.12
N ILE A 32 5.91 -4.62 6.37
CA ILE A 32 6.56 -5.61 5.51
C ILE A 32 5.88 -6.97 5.77
N ASP A 33 4.89 -7.30 4.94
CA ASP A 33 4.15 -8.55 4.98
C ASP A 33 4.52 -9.43 3.79
N THR A 34 5.18 -10.56 4.07
CA THR A 34 5.66 -11.50 3.05
C THR A 34 4.56 -12.38 2.46
N ALA A 35 3.32 -12.28 2.95
CA ALA A 35 2.17 -12.96 2.36
C ALA A 35 1.58 -12.23 1.14
N PHE A 36 1.99 -10.98 0.89
CA PHE A 36 1.59 -10.22 -0.30
C PHE A 36 2.57 -10.40 -1.46
N ASP A 37 2.05 -10.26 -2.68
CA ASP A 37 2.75 -10.56 -3.94
C ASP A 37 3.52 -9.36 -4.54
N GLY A 38 3.75 -8.32 -3.75
CA GLY A 38 4.55 -7.14 -4.12
C GLY A 38 3.75 -5.86 -4.35
N HIS A 39 2.42 -5.89 -4.22
CA HIS A 39 1.59 -4.70 -4.23
C HIS A 39 1.49 -4.05 -2.84
N LEU A 40 1.36 -2.71 -2.81
CA LEU A 40 0.97 -1.98 -1.61
C LEU A 40 -0.55 -2.07 -1.44
N VAL A 41 -0.99 -2.42 -0.23
CA VAL A 41 -2.41 -2.44 0.12
C VAL A 41 -2.69 -1.31 1.10
N PHE A 42 -3.50 -0.35 0.67
CA PHE A 42 -3.93 0.78 1.47
C PHE A 42 -5.42 0.67 1.83
N SER A 43 -5.81 1.27 2.94
CA SER A 43 -7.23 1.45 3.24
C SER A 43 -7.84 2.46 2.27
N ALA A 44 -9.15 2.34 2.02
CA ALA A 44 -9.90 3.30 1.19
C ALA A 44 -9.72 4.74 1.70
N ASP A 45 -9.77 4.95 3.02
CA ASP A 45 -9.54 6.27 3.63
C ASP A 45 -8.15 6.84 3.32
N LEU A 46 -7.10 6.01 3.29
CA LEU A 46 -5.76 6.46 2.92
C LEU A 46 -5.66 6.78 1.43
N ILE A 47 -6.28 5.96 0.57
CA ILE A 47 -6.35 6.19 -0.89
C ILE A 47 -7.03 7.53 -1.18
N ASP A 48 -8.18 7.79 -0.55
CA ASP A 48 -8.93 9.04 -0.69
C ASP A 48 -8.13 10.25 -0.20
N LYS A 49 -7.46 10.13 0.95
CA LYS A 49 -6.60 11.19 1.49
C LYS A 49 -5.41 11.52 0.60
N LEU A 50 -4.82 10.51 -0.03
CA LEU A 50 -3.73 10.68 -0.99
C LEU A 50 -4.23 11.15 -2.37
N GLY A 51 -5.54 11.04 -2.63
CA GLY A 51 -6.18 11.39 -3.89
C GLY A 51 -5.59 10.62 -5.07
N LEU A 52 -5.31 9.32 -4.88
CA LEU A 52 -4.70 8.48 -5.90
C LEU A 52 -5.64 8.26 -7.09
N ASP A 53 -5.04 8.16 -8.28
CA ASP A 53 -5.80 7.93 -9.51
C ASP A 53 -6.03 6.43 -9.70
N THR A 54 -7.30 6.05 -9.93
CA THR A 54 -7.68 4.66 -10.26
C THR A 54 -7.02 4.23 -11.57
N LEU A 55 -6.49 3.02 -11.61
CA LEU A 55 -5.85 2.45 -12.79
C LEU A 55 -6.80 1.47 -13.50
N VAL A 56 -7.08 0.34 -12.86
CA VAL A 56 -7.95 -0.74 -13.38
C VAL A 56 -8.41 -1.64 -12.23
N GLU A 57 -9.49 -2.38 -12.41
CA GLU A 57 -9.85 -3.46 -11.49
C GLU A 57 -8.99 -4.71 -11.74
N THR A 58 -8.57 -5.39 -10.67
CA THR A 58 -7.82 -6.65 -10.72
C THR A 58 -8.47 -7.71 -9.84
N GLU A 59 -8.38 -8.97 -10.26
CA GLU A 59 -8.74 -10.10 -9.40
C GLU A 59 -7.68 -10.26 -8.30
N ALA A 60 -8.12 -10.42 -7.06
CA ALA A 60 -7.29 -10.76 -5.91
C ALA A 60 -7.81 -12.02 -5.24
N ILE A 61 -6.92 -12.80 -4.63
CA ILE A 61 -7.25 -14.01 -3.87
C ILE A 61 -7.04 -13.70 -2.39
N LEU A 62 -8.10 -13.84 -1.59
CA LEU A 62 -8.03 -13.65 -0.14
C LEU A 62 -7.43 -14.88 0.54
N ALA A 63 -7.08 -14.74 1.82
CA ALA A 63 -6.47 -15.80 2.62
C ALA A 63 -7.37 -17.05 2.78
N ASP A 64 -8.68 -16.92 2.60
CA ASP A 64 -9.64 -18.02 2.61
C ASP A 64 -9.78 -18.71 1.23
N GLY A 65 -9.02 -18.28 0.22
CA GLY A 65 -9.04 -18.79 -1.15
C GLY A 65 -10.15 -18.20 -2.03
N SER A 66 -10.98 -17.31 -1.50
CA SER A 66 -12.00 -16.63 -2.29
C SER A 66 -11.38 -15.62 -3.26
N LYS A 67 -12.03 -15.43 -4.40
CA LYS A 67 -11.65 -14.45 -5.41
C LYS A 67 -12.53 -13.22 -5.28
N VAL A 68 -11.91 -12.05 -5.25
CA VAL A 68 -12.59 -10.76 -5.21
C VAL A 68 -12.02 -9.86 -6.30
N LEU A 69 -12.84 -8.90 -6.76
CA LEU A 69 -12.39 -7.86 -7.65
C LEU A 69 -12.04 -6.62 -6.81
N LEU A 70 -10.82 -6.12 -6.95
CA LEU A 70 -10.34 -4.94 -6.23
C LEU A 70 -9.94 -3.85 -7.23
N GLU A 71 -10.28 -2.61 -6.92
CA GLU A 71 -9.75 -1.45 -7.63
C GLU A 71 -8.26 -1.30 -7.33
N THR A 72 -7.48 -1.02 -8.37
CA THR A 72 -6.06 -0.67 -8.22
C THR A 72 -5.85 0.81 -8.46
N PHE A 73 -4.85 1.36 -7.77
CA PHE A 73 -4.51 2.78 -7.80
C PHE A 73 -3.02 2.93 -8.08
N VAL A 74 -2.65 4.00 -8.79
CA VAL A 74 -1.24 4.30 -9.04
C VAL A 74 -0.69 5.22 -7.95
N CYS A 75 0.51 4.89 -7.47
CA CYS A 75 1.31 5.76 -6.61
C CYS A 75 2.80 5.61 -6.94
N PHE A 76 3.60 6.52 -6.41
CA PHE A 76 5.05 6.56 -6.58
C PHE A 76 5.72 6.55 -5.21
N VAL A 77 6.79 5.77 -5.06
CA VAL A 77 7.59 5.66 -3.84
C VAL A 77 8.98 6.20 -4.11
N ASP A 78 9.49 7.05 -3.21
CA ASP A 78 10.85 7.62 -3.21
C ASP A 78 11.71 7.03 -2.07
#